data_AF-A0A535SNS9-F1
#
_entry.id   AF-A0A535SNS9-F1
#
_cell.length_a   1.000
_cell.length_b   1.000
_cell.length_c   1.000
_cell.angle_alpha   90.00
_cell.angle_beta   90.00
_cell.angle_gamma   90.00
#
_symmetry.space_group_name_H-M   'P 1'
#
loop_
_entity.id
_entity.type
_entity.pdbx_description
1 polymer ?
#
loop_
_entity_poly.entity_id
_entity_poly.type
_entity_poly.pdbx_seq_one_letter_code
_entity_poly.pdbx_strand_id
1 'polypeptide(L)' 'TQGSGLGLAICRGIVQAHGGRIWVEDRPGGGSIFRIALPLPPDSIVPEELDVPELFTARTM' A
#
# COMPACT_ATOMS: atom_id res chain seq x y z
N THR A 1 -22.83 7.95 -6.90
CA THR A 1 -22.28 7.69 -8.25
C THR A 1 -22.07 6.20 -8.39
N GLN A 2 -22.50 5.59 -9.49
CA GLN A 2 -22.33 4.15 -9.72
C GLN A 2 -21.01 3.96 -10.49
N GLY A 3 -19.90 3.84 -9.76
CA GLY A 3 -18.61 3.50 -10.36
C GLY A 3 -18.63 2.03 -10.80
N SER A 4 -17.94 1.71 -11.89
CA SER A 4 -17.83 0.34 -12.42
C SER A 4 -17.06 -0.64 -11.52
N GLY A 5 -16.58 -0.21 -10.35
CA GLY A 5 -15.79 -1.04 -9.42
C GLY A 5 -14.40 -1.40 -9.95
N LEU A 6 -13.95 -0.82 -11.06
CA LEU A 6 -12.71 -1.21 -11.73
C LEU A 6 -11.42 -0.74 -11.04
N GLY A 7 -11.50 0.21 -10.09
CA GLY A 7 -10.33 0.86 -9.50
C GLY A 7 -9.32 -0.14 -8.92
N LEU A 8 -9.76 -1.05 -8.06
CA LEU A 8 -8.86 -2.04 -7.45
C LEU A 8 -8.33 -3.07 -8.45
N ALA A 9 -9.10 -3.40 -9.50
CA ALA A 9 -8.63 -4.28 -10.56
C ALA A 9 -7.49 -3.62 -11.36
N ILE A 10 -7.61 -2.32 -11.64
CA ILE A 10 -6.55 -1.53 -12.29
C ILE A 10 -5.32 -1.46 -11.39
N CYS A 11 -5.48 -1.12 -10.10
CA CYS A 11 -4.37 -1.09 -9.15
C CYS A 11 -3.64 -2.44 -9.07
N ARG A 12 -4.38 -3.56 -9.02
CA ARG A 12 -3.78 -4.90 -9.02
C ARG A 12 -2.97 -5.16 -10.29
N GLY A 13 -3.50 -4.80 -11.46
CA GLY A 13 -2.77 -4.95 -12.73
C GLY A 13 -1.47 -4.16 -12.76
N ILE A 14 -1.50 -2.90 -12.31
CA ILE A 14 -0.31 -2.04 -12.22
C ILE A 14 0.73 -2.65 -11.28
N VAL A 15 0.33 -3.01 -10.06
CA VAL A 15 1.24 -3.56 -9.05
C VAL A 15 1.89 -4.85 -9.53
N GLN A 16 1.13 -5.73 -10.17
CA GLN A 16 1.66 -6.98 -10.75
C GLN A 16 2.63 -6.72 -11.90
N ALA A 17 2.34 -5.76 -12.77
CA ALA A 17 3.23 -5.39 -13.87
C ALA A 17 4.61 -4.87 -13.37
N HIS A 18 4.65 -4.32 -12.15
CA HIS A 18 5.89 -3.88 -11.49
C HIS A 18 6.53 -4.96 -10.60
N GLY A 19 6.06 -6.21 -10.66
CA GLY A 19 6.58 -7.30 -9.81
C GLY A 19 6.25 -7.15 -8.32
N GLY A 20 5.28 -6.29 -7.99
CA GLY A 20 4.87 -6.00 -6.63
C GLY A 20 3.73 -6.86 -6.11
N ARG A 21 3.27 -6.53 -4.91
CA ARG A 21 2.12 -7.16 -4.24
C ARG A 21 1.18 -6.11 -3.66
N ILE A 22 -0.12 -6.39 -3.69
CA ILE A 22 -1.17 -5.57 -3.10
C ILE A 22 -2.07 -6.44 -2.21
N TRP A 23 -2.42 -5.96 -1.01
CA TRP A 23 -3.29 -6.66 -0.07
C TRP A 23 -4.10 -5.66 0.76
N VAL A 24 -5.09 -6.17 1.48
CA VAL A 24 -5.95 -5.39 2.37
C VAL A 24 -5.76 -5.85 3.80
N GLU A 25 -5.71 -4.89 4.72
CA GLU A 25 -5.71 -5.10 6.16
C GLU A 25 -6.90 -4.34 6.77
N ASP A 26 -7.43 -4.85 7.87
CA ASP A 26 -8.43 -4.15 8.65
C ASP A 26 -7.79 -2.99 9.42
N ARG A 27 -8.49 -1.85 9.48
CA ARG A 27 -8.04 -0.70 10.29
C ARG A 27 -8.73 -0.71 11.66
N PRO A 28 -7.99 -0.58 12.77
CA PRO A 28 -8.59 -0.27 14.06
C PRO A 28 -9.39 1.05 13.97
N GLY A 29 -10.69 1.00 14.24
CA GLY A 29 -11.61 2.13 14.05
C GLY A 29 -12.49 2.04 12.80
N GLY A 30 -12.36 0.97 12.01
CA GLY A 30 -13.19 0.70 10.83
C GLY A 30 -12.59 1.19 9.52
N GLY A 31 -13.13 0.66 8.42
CA GLY A 31 -12.55 0.84 7.09
C GLY A 31 -11.43 -0.16 6.79
N SER A 32 -10.68 0.10 5.72
CA SER A 32 -9.67 -0.82 5.19
C SER A 32 -8.38 -0.08 4.87
N ILE A 33 -7.24 -0.73 5.13
CA ILE A 33 -5.91 -0.29 4.70
C ILE A 33 -5.52 -1.11 3.48
N PHE A 34 -5.32 -0.46 2.34
CA PHE A 34 -4.76 -1.11 1.15
C PHE A 34 -3.26 -0.87 1.13
N ARG A 35 -2.48 -1.95 1.18
CA ARG A 35 -1.01 -1.89 1.16
C ARG A 35 -0.47 -2.38 -0.16
N ILE A 36 0.60 -1.74 -0.60
CA ILE A 36 1.33 -2.07 -1.81
C ILE A 36 2.81 -2.19 -1.45
N ALA A 37 3.46 -3.23 -1.95
CA ALA A 37 4.91 -3.39 -1.88
C ALA A 37 5.45 -3.58 -3.30
N LEU A 38 6.49 -2.82 -3.64
CA LEU A 38 7.21 -2.92 -4.91
C LEU A 38 8.66 -3.34 -4.64
N PRO A 39 9.29 -4.13 -5.53
CA PRO A 39 10.71 -4.42 -5.43
C PRO A 39 11.52 -3.14 -5.62
N LEU A 40 12.53 -2.95 -4.78
CA LEU A 40 13.50 -1.88 -4.98
C LEU A 40 14.50 -2.29 -6.08
N PRO A 41 15.00 -1.32 -6.88
CA PRO A 41 16.16 -1.55 -7.74
C PRO A 41 17.34 -2.13 -6.96
N PRO A 42 18.19 -2.97 -7.57
CA PRO A 42 19.30 -3.66 -6.88
C PRO A 42 20.26 -2.72 -6.15
N ASP A 43 20.49 -1.53 -6.71
CA ASP A 43 21.43 -0.53 -6.18
C ASP A 43 20.74 0.50 -5.27
N SER A 44 19.50 0.20 -4.84
CA SER A 44 18.78 1.09 -3.95
C SER A 44 19.43 1.05 -2.57
N ILE A 45 20.03 2.16 -2.19
CA ILE A 45 20.46 2.40 -0.82
C ILE A 45 19.18 2.57 0.00
N VAL A 46 18.85 1.58 0.83
CA VAL A 46 17.76 1.72 1.80
C VAL A 46 18.33 2.54 2.96
N PRO A 47 17.84 3.76 3.22
CA PRO A 47 18.23 4.48 4.42
C PRO A 47 17.85 3.64 5.63
N GLU A 48 18.79 3.42 6.56
CA GLU A 48 18.60 2.62 7.78
C GLU A 48 17.48 3.18 8.69
N GLU A 49 17.09 4.43 8.45
CA GLU A 49 16.01 5.12 9.16
C GLU A 49 14.99 5.67 8.14
N LEU A 50 14.34 4.79 7.38
CA LEU A 50 12.94 5.07 7.05
C LEU A 50 12.18 4.80 8.35
N ASP A 51 12.12 5.81 9.20
CA ASP A 51 11.22 5.82 10.34
C ASP A 51 9.79 5.74 9.76
N VAL A 52 9.31 4.50 9.55
CA VAL A 52 7.93 4.22 9.17
C VAL A 52 6.93 4.23 10.36
N PRO A 53 7.17 4.79 11.57
CA PRO A 53 6.16 4.78 12.61
C PRO A 53 5.18 5.98 12.56
N GLU A 54 5.19 6.87 11.56
CA GLU A 54 4.21 8.00 11.53
C GLU A 54 3.23 8.04 10.35
N LEU A 55 3.43 7.32 9.24
CA LEU A 55 2.42 7.25 8.16
C LEU A 55 1.24 6.31 8.50
N PHE A 56 1.46 5.34 9.38
CA PHE A 56 0.44 4.36 9.80
C PHE A 56 -0.15 4.65 11.18
N THR A 57 0.48 5.53 11.96
CA THR A 57 0.00 5.91 13.29
C THR A 57 -0.83 7.17 13.21
N ALA A 58 -1.94 7.12 12.46
CA ALA A 58 -3.11 7.88 12.87
C ALA A 58 -3.49 7.38 14.27
N ARG A 59 -2.76 7.89 15.28
CA ARG A 59 -2.97 7.67 16.69
C ARG A 59 -4.41 8.04 16.95
N THR A 60 -5.19 7.04 17.30
CA THR A 60 -6.44 7.17 18.01
C THR A 60 -6.28 8.23 19.11
N MET A 61 -6.94 9.37 18.93
CA MET A 61 -7.71 9.97 20.01
C MET A 61 -9.16 9.54 19.82
#